data_AF-A0A966RG51-F1
#
_entry.id   AF-A0A966RG51-F1
#
_cell.length_a   1.000
_cell.length_b   1.000
_cell.length_c   1.000
_cell.angle_alpha   90.00
_cell.angle_beta   90.00
_cell.angle_gamma   90.00
#
_symmetry.space_group_name_H-M   'P 1'
#
loop_
_entity.id
_entity.type
_entity.pdbx_description
1 polymer ?
#
loop_
_entity_poly.entity_id
_entity_poly.type
_entity_poly.pdbx_seq_one_letter_code
_entity_poly.pdbx_strand_id
1 'polypeptide(L)' 'MSENHSLLRVRKTDYICDHCSEGCMMYSGSSMVTATAVRIYYHRCEICGVQVAFPAAYPKIEYIQEANQ' A
#
# COMPACT_ATOMS: atom_id res chain seq x y z
N MET A 1 -25.04 -2.89 28.18
CA MET A 1 -24.85 -3.37 26.80
C MET A 1 -23.41 -3.06 26.45
N SER A 2 -22.52 -4.03 26.57
CA SER A 2 -21.08 -3.85 26.39
C SER A 2 -20.79 -3.91 24.89
N GLU A 3 -20.55 -2.77 24.27
CA GLU A 3 -20.08 -2.70 22.89
C GLU A 3 -18.68 -3.32 22.83
N ASN A 4 -18.61 -4.58 22.41
CA ASN A 4 -17.35 -5.25 22.11
C ASN A 4 -16.71 -4.55 20.90
N HIS A 5 -15.93 -3.52 21.16
CA HIS A 5 -15.01 -2.94 20.19
C HIS A 5 -13.93 -3.97 19.88
N SER A 6 -14.18 -4.82 18.88
CA SER A 6 -13.15 -5.68 18.29
C SER A 6 -12.02 -4.78 17.77
N LEU A 7 -10.88 -4.80 18.45
CA LEU A 7 -9.67 -4.06 18.09
C LEU A 7 -9.12 -4.61 16.76
N LEU A 8 -9.48 -3.98 15.66
CA LEU A 8 -8.93 -4.29 14.35
C LEU A 8 -7.44 -3.92 14.32
N ARG A 9 -6.55 -4.91 14.20
CA ARG A 9 -5.11 -4.70 14.10
C ARG A 9 -4.65 -4.77 12.65
N VAL A 10 -4.15 -3.67 12.12
CA VAL A 10 -3.44 -3.64 10.84
C VAL A 10 -2.09 -4.32 11.03
N ARG A 11 -1.83 -5.41 10.29
CA ARG A 11 -0.51 -6.07 10.34
C ARG A 11 0.51 -5.35 9.46
N LYS A 12 0.25 -5.25 8.15
CA LYS A 12 0.93 -4.41 7.13
C LYS A 12 0.31 -4.72 5.77
N THR A 13 0.26 -3.77 4.85
CA THR A 13 -0.04 -4.04 3.43
C THR A 13 1.16 -3.62 2.60
N ASP A 14 1.82 -4.61 2.00
CA ASP A 14 3.00 -4.42 1.14
C ASP A 14 2.62 -4.69 -0.31
N TYR A 15 3.14 -3.86 -1.22
CA TYR A 15 3.00 -4.06 -2.66
C TYR A 15 4.16 -4.92 -3.15
N ILE A 16 3.87 -6.13 -3.61
CA ILE A 16 4.88 -6.98 -4.25
C ILE A 16 5.19 -6.42 -5.64
N CYS A 17 6.46 -6.40 -6.00
CA CYS A 17 6.92 -5.98 -7.32
C CYS A 17 6.55 -7.04 -8.37
N ASP A 18 5.71 -6.68 -9.35
CA ASP A 18 5.34 -7.59 -10.45
C ASP A 18 6.52 -7.96 -11.36
N HIS A 19 7.60 -7.17 -11.35
CA HIS A 19 8.76 -7.37 -12.22
C HIS A 19 9.73 -8.44 -11.71
N CYS A 20 9.97 -8.49 -10.40
CA CYS A 20 10.88 -9.47 -9.81
C CYS A 20 10.18 -10.47 -8.88
N SER A 21 8.89 -10.24 -8.58
CA SER A 21 8.06 -11.06 -7.68
C SER A 21 8.60 -11.24 -6.25
N GLU A 22 9.72 -10.61 -5.91
CA GLU A 22 10.42 -10.77 -4.63
C GLU A 22 10.46 -9.48 -3.80
N GLY A 23 10.56 -8.31 -4.43
CA GLY A 23 10.79 -7.05 -3.71
C GLY A 23 9.50 -6.31 -3.39
N CYS A 24 9.52 -5.50 -2.32
CA CYS A 24 8.42 -4.59 -2.04
C CYS A 24 8.56 -3.28 -2.84
N MET A 25 7.43 -2.74 -3.29
CA MET A 25 7.32 -1.44 -3.93
C MET A 25 7.16 -0.36 -2.86
N MET A 26 8.19 0.47 -2.69
CA MET A 26 8.24 1.52 -1.68
C MET A 26 8.02 2.89 -2.33
N TYR A 27 7.22 3.75 -1.69
CA TYR A 27 7.02 5.12 -2.19
C TYR A 27 8.37 5.87 -2.25
N SER A 28 8.69 6.45 -3.40
CA SER A 28 9.99 7.07 -3.64
C SER A 28 10.09 8.53 -3.20
N GLY A 29 9.06 9.07 -2.54
CA GLY A 29 8.97 10.48 -2.17
C GLY A 29 8.58 11.40 -3.33
N SER A 30 8.47 10.87 -4.55
CA SER A 30 8.17 11.64 -5.76
C SER A 30 6.72 11.48 -6.17
N SER A 31 6.05 12.60 -6.45
CA SER A 31 4.70 12.61 -7.01
C SER A 31 4.57 13.64 -8.13
N MET A 32 3.65 13.40 -9.05
CA MET A 32 3.34 14.31 -10.15
C MET A 32 1.83 14.46 -10.29
N VAL A 33 1.38 15.67 -10.63
CA VAL A 33 -0.01 15.91 -11.01
C VAL A 33 -0.09 15.85 -12.53
N THR A 34 -0.96 15.00 -13.04
CA THR A 34 -1.22 14.87 -14.48
C THR A 34 -2.08 16.02 -15.00
N ALA A 35 -2.16 16.16 -16.33
CA ALA A 35 -3.03 17.15 -16.98
C ALA A 35 -4.51 17.01 -16.59
N THR A 36 -4.95 15.81 -16.20
CA THR A 36 -6.31 15.52 -15.72
C THR A 36 -6.48 15.74 -14.21
N ALA A 37 -5.56 16.46 -13.57
CA ALA A 37 -5.53 16.71 -12.12
C ALA A 37 -5.45 15.44 -11.24
N VAL A 38 -5.04 14.30 -11.80
CA VAL A 38 -4.80 13.07 -11.04
C VAL A 38 -3.38 13.10 -10.49
N ARG A 39 -3.23 12.93 -9.18
CA ARG A 39 -1.91 12.80 -8.53
C ARG A 39 -1.41 11.36 -8.65
N ILE A 40 -0.21 11.22 -9.20
CA ILE A 40 0.51 9.97 -9.36
C ILE A 40 1.68 9.95 -8.37
N TYR A 41 1.88 8.80 -7.75
CA TYR A 41 2.91 8.51 -6.76
C TYR A 41 3.86 7.45 -7.30
N TYR A 42 5.13 7.79 -7.40
CA TYR A 42 6.13 6.84 -7.88
C TYR A 42 6.57 5.92 -6.74
N HIS A 43 6.61 4.63 -7.03
CA HIS A 43 7.09 3.61 -6.12
C HIS A 43 8.25 2.87 -6.78
N ARG A 44 9.28 2.58 -6.00
CA ARG A 44 10.48 1.88 -6.45
C ARG A 44 10.59 0.54 -5.74
N CYS A 45 10.89 -0.51 -6.50
CA CYS A 45 11.23 -1.80 -5.94
C CYS A 45 12.59 -1.73 -5.25
N GLU A 46 12.67 -2.22 -4.01
CA GLU A 46 13.92 -2.26 -3.25
C GLU A 46 14.95 -3.28 -3.78
N ILE A 47 14.49 -4.31 -4.51
CA ILE A 47 15.36 -5.39 -5.03
C ILE A 47 15.80 -5.09 -6.48
N CYS A 48 14.87 -5.03 -7.42
CA CYS A 48 15.21 -4.86 -8.84
C CYS A 48 15.32 -3.39 -9.28
N GLY A 49 14.94 -2.44 -8.42
CA GLY A 49 15.04 -1.01 -8.71
C GLY A 49 14.02 -0.46 -9.70
N VAL A 50 13.09 -1.28 -10.22
CA VAL A 50 12.04 -0.80 -11.13
C VAL A 50 11.18 0.27 -10.46
N GLN A 51 10.76 1.26 -11.25
CA GLN A 51 9.88 2.33 -10.80
C GLN A 51 8.52 2.24 -11.48
N VAL A 52 7.45 2.30 -10.69
CA VAL A 52 6.06 2.23 -11.16
C VAL A 52 5.28 3.42 -10.61
N ALA A 53 4.35 3.92 -11.40
CA ALA A 53 3.46 5.02 -11.06
C ALA A 53 2.10 4.48 -10.57
N PHE A 54 1.71 4.83 -9.35
CA PHE A 54 0.41 4.46 -8.78
C PHE A 54 -0.47 5.71 -8.57
N PRO A 55 -1.80 5.62 -8.73
CA PRO A 55 -2.71 6.73 -8.47
C PRO A 55 -2.93 6.98 -6.95
N ALA A 56 -2.45 6.08 -6.08
CA ALA A 56 -2.50 6.20 -4.64
C ALA A 56 -1.11 6.05 -4.02
N ALA A 57 -0.85 6.76 -2.93
CA ALA A 57 0.43 6.73 -2.21
C ALA A 57 0.61 5.47 -1.35
N TYR A 58 -0.50 4.89 -0.88
CA TYR A 58 -0.50 3.70 -0.02
C TYR A 58 -1.65 2.79 -0.45
N PRO A 59 -1.51 1.47 -0.27
CA PRO A 59 -2.60 0.53 -0.49
C PRO A 59 -3.74 0.77 0.50
N LYS A 60 -4.97 0.47 0.05
CA LYS A 60 -6.11 0.33 0.97
C LYS A 60 -5.78 -0.78 1.96
N ILE A 61 -5.79 -0.43 3.24
CA ILE A 61 -5.64 -1.39 4.32
C ILE A 61 -6.97 -2.12 4.47
N GLU A 62 -6.95 -3.44 4.31
CA GLU A 62 -8.11 -4.31 4.63
C GLU A 62 -7.96 -4.81 6.07
N TYR A 63 -9.03 -4.68 6.85
CA TYR A 63 -9.07 -5.08 8.25
C TYR A 63 -9.70 -6.47 8.36
N ILE A 64 -9.04 -7.38 9.09
CA ILE A 64 -9.60 -8.70 9.42
C ILE A 64 -10.17 -8.61 10.85
N GLN A 65 -11.44 -8.99 11.04
CA GLN A 65 -12.04 -9.15 12.36
C GLN A 65 -11.56 -10.48 12.97
N GLU A 66 -10.76 -10.43 14.03
CA GLU A 66 -10.46 -11.62 14.83
C GLU A 66 -11.67 -11.92 15.73
N ALA A 67 -12.31 -13.07 15.53
CA ALA A 67 -13.30 -13.60 16.46
C ALA A 67 -12.56 -14.21 17.65
N ASN A 68 -12.71 -13.61 18.84
CA ASN A 68 -12.20 -14.18 20.08
C ASN A 68 -12.87 -15.55 20.32
N GLN A 69 -12.05 -16.61 20.40
CA GLN A 69 -12.45 -17.95 20.86
C GLN A 69 -12.55 -18.00 22.38
#